data_AF-A0A9W6Z352-F1
#
_entry.id   AF-A0A9W6Z352-F1
#
_cell.length_a   1.000
_cell.length_b   1.000
_cell.length_c   1.000
_cell.angle_alpha   90.00
_cell.angle_beta   90.00
_cell.angle_gamma   90.00
#
_symmetry.space_group_name_H-M   'P 1'
#
loop_
_entity.id
_entity.type
_entity.pdbx_description
1 polymer ?
#
loop_
_entity_poly.entity_id
_entity_poly.type
_entity_poly.pdbx_seq_one_letter_code
_entity_poly.pdbx_strand_id
1 'polypeptide(L)'
;MTSIVPILILQGVGEAIISTRAGISSKKKVLLLNGTPDRETQTLDALGFLNTITKSLKYSMLVNQSKKKQHGKLSFTSNAHTEKYELKSFVTHLVYIENSPVKVDVPAIEELGVKCVCVPHSAETSGFYNLDVLHQKLNEILVSK
;
A
#
# COMPACT_ATOMS: atom_id res chain seq x y z
N MET A 1 -6.37 6.84 -9.29
CA MET A 1 -6.51 7.38 -7.91
C MET A 1 -7.92 7.30 -7.30
N THR A 2 -8.98 7.13 -8.08
CA THR A 2 -10.38 7.18 -7.60
C THR A 2 -10.85 5.99 -6.77
N SER A 3 -10.19 4.83 -6.80
CA SER A 3 -10.69 3.61 -6.14
C SER A 3 -10.21 3.45 -4.69
N ILE A 4 -8.89 3.40 -4.46
CA ILE A 4 -8.35 3.06 -3.13
C ILE A 4 -8.10 4.29 -2.24
N VAL A 5 -7.57 5.39 -2.80
CA VAL A 5 -7.16 6.58 -2.02
C VAL A 5 -8.32 7.19 -1.22
N PRO A 6 -9.55 7.37 -1.78
CA PRO A 6 -10.67 7.93 -1.01
C PRO A 6 -11.06 7.12 0.22
N ILE A 7 -10.74 5.82 0.22
CA ILE A 7 -10.98 4.93 1.36
C ILE A 7 -9.81 5.03 2.36
N LEU A 8 -8.57 5.03 1.88
CA LEU A 8 -7.38 5.05 2.73
C LEU A 8 -7.24 6.33 3.56
N ILE A 9 -7.78 7.45 3.09
CA ILE A 9 -7.74 8.74 3.80
C ILE A 9 -8.77 8.86 4.92
N LEU A 10 -9.73 7.92 5.02
CA LEU A 10 -10.77 7.96 6.04
C LEU A 10 -10.15 7.79 7.43
N GLN A 11 -10.54 8.66 8.34
CA GLN A 11 -10.01 8.74 9.70
C GLN A 11 -9.92 7.36 10.37
N GLY A 12 -8.73 7.00 10.87
CA GLY A 12 -8.51 5.75 11.60
C GLY A 12 -8.14 4.55 10.73
N VAL A 13 -8.20 4.65 9.39
CA VAL A 13 -7.89 3.53 8.49
C VAL A 13 -6.42 3.13 8.58
N GLY A 14 -5.51 4.09 8.67
CA GLY A 14 -4.09 3.86 8.90
C GLY A 14 -3.84 3.06 10.17
N GLU A 15 -4.43 3.47 11.30
CA GLU A 15 -4.38 2.75 12.57
C GLU A 15 -4.96 1.35 12.47
N ALA A 16 -6.11 1.19 11.80
CA ALA A 16 -6.77 -0.10 11.65
C ALA A 16 -5.89 -1.10 10.87
N ILE A 17 -5.22 -0.64 9.81
CA ILE A 17 -4.34 -1.48 8.99
C ILE A 17 -3.09 -1.94 9.76
N ILE A 18 -2.46 -1.05 10.54
CA ILE A 18 -1.30 -1.41 11.35
C ILE A 18 -1.67 -2.26 12.57
N SER A 19 -2.91 -2.13 13.06
CA SER A 19 -3.34 -2.78 14.29
C SER A 19 -3.22 -4.30 14.17
N THR A 20 -2.51 -4.89 15.13
CA THR A 20 -2.43 -6.33 15.30
C THR A 20 -3.15 -6.65 16.61
N ARG A 21 -4.07 -7.62 16.58
CA ARG A 21 -4.76 -8.06 17.80
C ARG A 21 -3.85 -9.04 18.54
N ALA A 22 -3.90 -9.02 19.87
CA ALA A 22 -3.18 -9.98 20.70
C ALA A 22 -3.53 -11.42 20.25
N GLY A 23 -2.50 -12.25 20.07
CA GLY A 23 -2.66 -13.66 19.66
C GLY A 23 -2.81 -13.89 18.15
N ILE A 24 -2.80 -12.84 17.31
CA ILE A 24 -2.81 -13.00 15.84
C ILE A 24 -1.40 -12.72 15.30
N SER A 25 -0.87 -13.62 14.46
CA SER A 25 0.37 -13.40 13.71
C SER A 25 0.27 -12.15 12.83
N SER A 26 1.41 -11.54 12.49
CA SER A 26 1.42 -10.35 11.62
C SER A 26 0.61 -10.58 10.34
N LYS A 27 -0.41 -9.74 10.10
CA LYS A 27 -1.26 -9.85 8.92
C LYS A 27 -0.45 -9.51 7.66
N LYS A 28 -0.59 -10.34 6.63
CA LYS A 28 -0.08 -10.01 5.30
C LYS A 28 -0.95 -8.91 4.70
N LYS A 29 -0.32 -7.80 4.31
CA LYS A 29 -0.94 -6.64 3.66
C LYS A 29 -0.45 -6.62 2.22
N VAL A 30 -1.33 -6.99 1.29
CA VAL A 30 -0.96 -7.23 -0.11
C VAL A 30 -1.54 -6.09 -0.95
N LEU A 31 -0.67 -5.41 -1.70
CA LEU A 31 -1.08 -4.44 -2.71
C LEU A 31 -1.04 -5.11 -4.08
N LEU A 32 -2.17 -5.15 -4.78
CA LEU A 32 -2.23 -5.53 -6.19
C LEU A 32 -2.02 -4.27 -7.03
N LEU A 33 -0.92 -4.20 -7.77
CA LEU A 33 -0.61 -3.06 -8.62
C LEU A 33 -1.53 -3.05 -9.85
N ASN A 34 -1.88 -1.87 -10.34
CA ASN A 34 -2.61 -1.73 -11.59
C ASN A 34 -1.78 -2.32 -12.75
N GLY A 35 -2.42 -3.12 -13.62
CA GLY A 35 -1.75 -3.69 -14.79
C GLY A 35 -1.58 -2.73 -15.95
N THR A 36 -2.34 -1.64 -15.99
CA THR A 36 -2.22 -0.58 -16.98
C THR A 36 -2.34 0.77 -16.30
N PRO A 37 -1.57 1.79 -16.71
CA PRO A 37 -1.76 3.14 -16.25
C PRO A 37 -3.15 3.67 -16.65
N ASP A 38 -3.88 4.26 -15.70
CA ASP A 38 -5.12 4.99 -15.99
C ASP A 38 -4.83 6.49 -16.15
N ARG A 39 -5.85 7.30 -16.45
CA ARG A 39 -5.72 8.77 -16.60
C ARG A 39 -5.08 9.46 -15.38
N GLU A 40 -5.19 8.87 -14.20
CA GLU A 40 -4.79 9.44 -12.92
C GLU A 40 -3.41 8.95 -12.46
N THR A 41 -2.89 7.88 -13.06
CA THR A 41 -1.64 7.23 -12.65
C THR A 41 -0.59 7.13 -13.75
N GLN A 42 -0.73 7.84 -14.87
CA GLN A 42 0.16 7.75 -16.03
C GLN A 42 1.64 8.01 -15.71
N THR A 43 1.92 8.83 -14.70
CA THR A 43 3.28 9.22 -14.29
C THR A 43 3.80 8.44 -13.09
N LEU A 44 3.01 7.51 -12.53
CA LEU A 44 3.39 6.77 -11.34
C LEU A 44 4.02 5.43 -11.70
N ASP A 45 5.25 5.22 -11.23
CA ASP A 45 5.84 3.90 -11.08
C ASP A 45 5.35 3.23 -9.79
N ALA A 46 5.69 1.96 -9.59
CA ALA A 46 5.28 1.20 -8.40
C ALA A 46 5.67 1.88 -7.08
N LEU A 47 6.82 2.54 -7.03
CA LEU A 47 7.26 3.28 -5.85
C LEU A 47 6.38 4.51 -5.59
N GLY A 48 5.97 5.22 -6.65
CA GLY A 48 4.99 6.30 -6.60
C GLY A 48 3.64 5.85 -6.06
N PHE A 49 3.16 4.67 -6.44
CA PHE A 49 1.96 4.06 -5.85
C PHE A 49 2.12 3.79 -4.36
N LEU A 50 3.22 3.12 -3.96
CA LEU A 50 3.52 2.79 -2.56
C LEU A 50 3.63 4.05 -1.69
N ASN A 51 4.29 5.08 -2.20
CA ASN A 51 4.41 6.39 -1.54
C ASN A 51 3.05 7.08 -1.39
N THR A 52 2.22 7.06 -2.44
CA THR A 52 0.88 7.65 -2.40
C THR A 52 0.01 6.97 -1.34
N ILE A 53 -0.02 5.64 -1.33
CA ILE A 53 -0.75 4.84 -0.35
C ILE A 53 -0.26 5.13 1.08
N THR A 54 1.06 5.14 1.29
CA THR A 54 1.65 5.42 2.61
C THR A 54 1.29 6.82 3.09
N LYS A 55 1.34 7.83 2.22
CA LYS A 55 0.94 9.21 2.55
C LYS A 55 -0.54 9.30 2.87
N SER A 56 -1.42 8.66 2.10
CA SER A 56 -2.86 8.62 2.37
C SER A 56 -3.19 7.96 3.71
N LEU A 57 -2.52 6.86 4.03
CA LEU A 57 -2.69 6.18 5.30
C LEU A 57 -2.17 7.01 6.46
N LYS A 58 -0.96 7.59 6.37
CA LYS A 58 -0.45 8.51 7.39
C LYS A 58 -1.38 9.72 7.57
N TYR A 59 -1.92 10.28 6.50
CA TYR A 59 -2.91 11.35 6.56
C TYR A 59 -4.14 10.94 7.40
N SER A 60 -4.68 9.75 7.16
CA SER A 60 -5.86 9.25 7.88
C SER A 60 -5.67 9.16 9.40
N MET A 61 -4.42 9.00 9.85
CA MET A 61 -4.04 8.92 11.27
C MET A 61 -3.99 10.31 11.94
N LEU A 62 -3.88 11.37 11.15
CA LEU A 62 -3.72 12.75 11.62
C LEU A 62 -5.05 13.51 11.73
N VAL A 63 -6.11 13.07 11.03
CA VAL A 63 -7.41 13.77 10.90
C VAL A 63 -8.03 14.18 12.25
N ASN A 64 -7.73 13.46 13.34
CA ASN A 64 -8.21 13.80 14.70
C ASN A 64 -7.20 14.52 15.61
N GLN A 65 -5.90 14.47 15.31
CA GLN A 65 -4.89 15.09 16.18
C GLN A 65 -5.02 16.62 16.16
N SER A 66 -5.55 17.18 15.08
CA SER A 66 -5.87 18.60 14.93
C SER A 66 -7.00 19.09 15.84
N LYS A 67 -7.84 18.20 16.39
CA LYS A 67 -8.99 18.58 17.25
C LYS A 67 -8.65 18.67 18.75
N LYS A 68 -7.47 18.20 19.17
CA LYS A 68 -7.03 18.24 20.59
C LYS A 68 -6.26 19.51 20.98
N LYS A 69 -6.24 20.55 20.13
CA LYS A 69 -5.62 21.84 20.49
C LYS A 69 -6.64 22.83 21.03
N GLN A 70 -6.53 23.01 22.35
CA GLN A 70 -7.02 24.17 23.06
C GLN A 70 -6.56 25.47 22.37
N HIS A 71 -7.47 26.44 22.28
CA HIS A 71 -7.25 27.87 22.08
C HIS A 71 -5.93 28.32 21.39
N GLY A 72 -6.00 28.57 20.08
CA GLY A 72 -5.34 29.75 19.49
C GLY A 72 -3.90 29.64 18.96
N LYS A 73 -3.24 28.48 18.98
CA LYS A 73 -1.97 28.28 18.24
C LYS A 73 -2.00 26.98 17.44
N LEU A 74 -2.16 27.10 16.12
CA LEU A 74 -2.00 26.02 15.17
C LEU A 74 -0.52 25.60 15.12
N SER A 75 -0.03 24.87 16.11
CA SER A 75 1.32 24.32 16.00
C SER A 75 1.26 23.03 15.17
N PHE A 76 2.00 22.97 14.07
CA PHE A 76 2.32 21.72 13.37
C PHE A 76 3.37 20.96 14.20
N THR A 77 3.08 20.68 15.47
CA THR A 77 4.04 20.00 16.36
C THR A 77 4.08 18.54 16.02
N SER A 78 5.14 18.17 15.30
CA SER A 78 5.74 16.83 15.18
C SER A 78 4.77 15.68 14.92
N ASN A 79 4.78 15.19 13.67
CA ASN A 79 4.20 13.94 13.19
C ASN A 79 4.80 12.67 13.85
N ALA A 80 5.40 12.76 15.05
CA ALA A 80 6.13 11.66 15.70
C ALA A 80 5.32 10.36 15.79
N HIS A 81 3.99 10.46 15.91
CA HIS A 81 3.10 9.29 15.92
C HIS A 81 3.06 8.55 14.58
N THR A 82 3.13 9.25 13.45
CA THR A 82 3.09 8.66 12.10
C THR A 82 4.48 8.40 11.52
N GLU A 83 5.49 9.16 11.94
CA GLU A 83 6.88 8.99 11.49
C GLU A 83 7.49 7.65 11.89
N LYS A 84 7.04 7.07 13.01
CA LYS A 84 7.51 5.74 13.44
C LYS A 84 7.06 4.59 12.50
N TYR A 85 6.12 4.83 11.59
CA TYR A 85 5.64 3.81 10.67
C TYR A 85 6.29 3.97 9.30
N GLU A 86 7.02 2.92 8.91
CA GLU A 86 7.63 2.76 7.58
C GLU A 86 6.65 2.13 6.59
N LEU A 87 7.01 2.13 5.29
CA LEU A 87 6.21 1.52 4.22
C LEU A 87 5.77 0.08 4.54
N LYS A 88 6.68 -0.75 5.04
CA LYS A 88 6.42 -2.14 5.43
C LYS A 88 5.34 -2.31 6.51
N SER A 89 5.06 -1.24 7.27
CA SER A 89 3.97 -1.22 8.26
C SER A 89 2.61 -1.27 7.60
N PHE A 90 2.49 -0.77 6.37
CA PHE A 90 1.23 -0.65 5.62
C PHE A 90 1.11 -1.67 4.49
N VAL A 91 2.23 -2.01 3.83
CA VAL A 91 2.26 -2.95 2.71
C VAL A 91 3.39 -3.93 2.94
N THR A 92 3.10 -5.22 2.96
CA THR A 92 4.09 -6.29 3.15
C THR A 92 4.51 -6.93 1.83
N HIS A 93 3.59 -6.97 0.86
CA HIS A 93 3.79 -7.57 -0.45
C HIS A 93 3.23 -6.66 -1.52
N LEU A 94 3.98 -6.47 -2.59
CA LEU A 94 3.54 -5.86 -3.84
C LEU A 94 3.40 -6.97 -4.88
N VAL A 95 2.19 -7.19 -5.38
CA VAL A 95 1.94 -8.08 -6.51
C VAL A 95 1.83 -7.21 -7.76
N TYR A 96 2.50 -7.60 -8.83
CA TYR A 96 2.52 -6.86 -10.10
C TYR A 96 2.47 -7.79 -11.31
N ILE A 97 2.06 -7.24 -12.46
CA ILE A 97 1.98 -7.99 -13.72
C ILE A 97 3.31 -7.94 -14.45
N GLU A 98 3.75 -9.10 -14.93
CA GLU A 98 4.93 -9.23 -15.78
C GLU A 98 4.80 -8.36 -17.04
N ASN A 99 5.87 -7.64 -17.39
CA ASN A 99 5.93 -6.78 -18.58
C ASN A 99 4.79 -5.75 -18.66
N SER A 100 4.22 -5.34 -17.52
CA SER A 100 3.21 -4.27 -17.50
C SER A 100 3.84 -2.91 -17.83
N PRO A 101 3.07 -1.94 -18.36
CA PRO A 101 3.58 -0.58 -18.58
C PRO A 101 3.92 0.17 -17.29
N VAL A 102 3.44 -0.28 -16.12
CA VAL A 102 3.82 0.30 -14.83
C VAL A 102 5.18 -0.26 -14.42
N LYS A 103 6.19 0.61 -14.34
CA LYS A 103 7.56 0.22 -13.99
C LYS A 103 7.64 -0.22 -12.53
N VAL A 104 8.34 -1.32 -12.30
CA VAL A 104 8.56 -1.90 -10.96
C VAL A 104 10.06 -2.04 -10.74
N ASP A 105 10.63 -1.20 -9.88
CA ASP A 105 12.00 -1.32 -9.41
C ASP A 105 12.01 -2.29 -8.21
N VAL A 106 12.13 -3.59 -8.50
CA VAL A 106 12.09 -4.64 -7.48
C VAL A 106 13.17 -4.45 -6.42
N PRO A 107 14.47 -4.23 -6.77
CA PRO A 107 15.50 -4.00 -5.77
C PRO A 107 15.19 -2.84 -4.82
N ALA A 108 14.78 -1.68 -5.35
CA ALA A 108 14.47 -0.51 -4.52
C ALA A 108 13.28 -0.74 -3.59
N ILE A 109 12.27 -1.48 -4.04
CA ILE A 109 11.07 -1.78 -3.24
C ILE A 109 11.37 -2.83 -2.16
N GLU A 110 12.17 -3.84 -2.47
CA GLU A 110 12.58 -4.87 -1.52
C GLU A 110 13.53 -4.34 -0.45
N GLU A 111 14.39 -3.37 -0.79
CA GLU A 111 15.21 -2.63 0.19
C GLU A 111 14.36 -1.90 1.24
N LEU A 112 13.15 -1.45 0.87
CA LEU A 112 12.16 -0.85 1.79
C LEU A 112 11.38 -1.89 2.62
N GLY A 113 11.70 -3.18 2.48
CA GLY A 113 11.11 -4.28 3.25
C GLY A 113 9.76 -4.77 2.71
N VAL A 114 9.44 -4.48 1.44
CA VAL A 114 8.23 -4.96 0.76
C VAL A 114 8.60 -6.06 -0.23
N LYS A 115 8.06 -7.27 -0.06
CA LYS A 115 8.35 -8.38 -0.98
C LYS A 115 7.63 -8.17 -2.31
N CYS A 116 8.34 -8.37 -3.42
CA CYS A 116 7.76 -8.24 -4.76
C CYS A 116 7.36 -9.61 -5.32
N VAL A 117 6.14 -9.71 -5.85
CA VAL A 117 5.59 -10.95 -6.41
C VAL A 117 5.11 -10.69 -7.84
N CYS A 118 5.84 -11.23 -8.82
CA CYS A 118 5.48 -11.14 -10.23
C CYS A 118 4.41 -12.18 -10.58
N VAL A 119 3.41 -11.78 -11.37
CA VAL A 119 2.36 -12.64 -11.91
C VAL A 119 2.27 -12.40 -13.41
N PRO A 120 2.18 -13.45 -14.25
CA PRO A 120 2.01 -13.28 -15.69
C PRO A 120 0.65 -12.62 -16.00
N HIS A 121 0.58 -11.98 -17.17
CA HIS A 121 -0.70 -11.45 -17.66
C HIS A 121 -1.68 -12.57 -18.02
N SER A 122 -2.97 -12.25 -18.05
CA SER A 122 -4.01 -13.15 -18.56
C SER A 122 -3.75 -13.48 -20.03
N ALA A 123 -4.03 -14.74 -20.42
CA ALA A 123 -3.95 -15.17 -21.82
C ALA A 123 -5.02 -14.48 -22.69
N GLU A 124 -6.13 -14.07 -22.08
CA GLU A 124 -7.28 -13.50 -22.79
C GLU A 124 -7.20 -11.99 -22.94
N THR A 125 -6.59 -11.28 -21.99
CA THR A 125 -6.57 -9.82 -21.99
C THR A 125 -5.28 -9.27 -21.38
N SER A 126 -4.54 -8.52 -22.17
CA SER A 126 -3.33 -7.82 -21.73
C SER A 126 -3.66 -6.80 -20.63
N GLY A 127 -2.77 -6.65 -19.65
CA GLY A 127 -2.97 -5.75 -18.51
C GLY A 127 -3.85 -6.31 -17.38
N PHE A 128 -4.32 -7.55 -17.50
CA PHE A 128 -5.04 -8.25 -16.44
C PHE A 128 -4.17 -9.36 -15.85
N TYR A 129 -4.39 -9.67 -14.57
CA TYR A 129 -3.73 -10.79 -13.91
C TYR A 129 -4.20 -12.13 -14.48
N ASN A 130 -3.27 -13.07 -14.66
CA ASN A 130 -3.66 -14.48 -14.74
C ASN A 130 -4.25 -14.90 -13.38
N LEU A 131 -5.54 -15.23 -13.33
CA LEU A 131 -6.27 -15.46 -12.08
C LEU A 131 -5.81 -16.73 -11.36
N ASP A 132 -5.48 -17.79 -12.09
CA ASP A 132 -5.01 -19.06 -11.50
C ASP A 132 -3.66 -18.85 -10.81
N VAL A 133 -2.73 -18.19 -11.49
CA VAL A 133 -1.40 -17.90 -10.93
C VAL A 133 -1.50 -16.88 -9.81
N LEU A 134 -2.34 -15.85 -9.94
CA LEU A 134 -2.57 -14.88 -8.87
C LEU A 134 -3.10 -15.59 -7.60
N HIS A 135 -4.10 -16.46 -7.75
CA HIS A 135 -4.66 -17.22 -6.64
C HIS A 135 -3.61 -18.12 -5.98
N GLN A 136 -2.80 -18.83 -6.78
CA GLN A 136 -1.69 -19.63 -6.26
C GLN A 136 -0.71 -18.76 -5.45
N LYS A 137 -0.28 -17.62 -6.00
CA LYS A 137 0.67 -16.71 -5.35
C LYS A 137 0.13 -16.10 -4.06
N LEU A 138 -1.16 -15.77 -4.01
CA LEU A 138 -1.79 -15.31 -2.78
C LEU A 138 -1.79 -16.40 -1.69
N ASN A 139 -2.02 -17.65 -2.04
CA ASN A 139 -1.91 -18.76 -1.09
C ASN A 139 -0.48 -18.97 -0.59
N GLU A 140 0.52 -18.86 -1.46
CA GLU A 140 1.94 -18.89 -1.08
C GLU A 140 2.28 -17.77 -0.08
N ILE A 141 1.77 -16.56 -0.30
CA ILE A 141 1.94 -15.42 0.63
C ILE A 141 1.34 -15.74 2.00
N LEU A 142 0.15 -16.34 2.05
CA LEU A 142 -0.56 -16.64 3.30
C LEU A 142 0.18 -17.67 4.17
N VAL A 143 0.82 -18.66 3.54
CA VAL A 143 1.57 -19.71 4.27
C VAL A 143 3.01 -19.31 4.56
N SER A 144 3.54 -18.28 3.90
CA SER A 144 4.89 -17.78 4.16
C SER A 144 5.01 -17.23 5.59
N LYS A 145 6.04 -17.65 6.32
CA LYS A 145 6.36 -17.09 7.64
C LYS A 145 6.81 -15.63 7.48
#